data_AF-A0AAF0FQT9-F1
#
_entry.id   AF-A0AAF0FQT9-F1
#
_cell.length_a   1.000
_cell.length_b   1.000
_cell.length_c   1.000
_cell.angle_alpha   90.00
_cell.angle_beta   90.00
_cell.angle_gamma   90.00
#
_symmetry.space_group_name_H-M   'P 1'
#
loop_
_entity.id
_entity.type
_entity.pdbx_description
1 polymer ?
#
loop_
_entity_poly.entity_id
_entity_poly.type
_entity_poly.pdbx_seq_one_letter_code
_entity_poly.pdbx_strand_id
1 'polypeptide(L)'
;MKKYSIKIYFVLIVLFALLVFCCGCTGDYGENGKENLNESAPKTIEEQSYYDRVVEAEPDNATAWCLRGMYYNNNLNRYKEALKSADKAIELSPEYGLAWLLKGYILLNTGNISRAESSFENATSYNPELKEYVPDAKDYSPESSDSFCLFYSVLD
;
A
#
# COMPACT_ATOMS: atom_id res chain seq x y z
N MET A 1 5.55 45.23 36.40
CA MET A 1 6.14 43.91 36.69
C MET A 1 5.63 42.82 35.73
N LYS A 2 5.88 42.92 34.41
CA LYS A 2 5.49 41.87 33.42
C LYS A 2 6.46 41.72 32.22
N LYS A 3 7.72 42.18 32.34
CA LYS A 3 8.73 42.04 31.26
C LYS A 3 9.62 40.81 31.39
N TYR A 4 9.66 40.18 32.58
CA TYR A 4 10.50 39.01 32.86
C TYR A 4 9.84 37.67 32.47
N SER A 5 8.52 37.61 32.31
CA SER A 5 7.83 36.37 31.96
C SER A 5 8.14 35.92 30.53
N ILE A 6 8.03 36.78 29.51
CA ILE A 6 8.17 36.36 28.10
C ILE A 6 9.55 35.77 27.78
N LYS A 7 10.64 36.30 28.37
CA LYS A 7 11.99 35.78 28.15
C LYS A 7 12.21 34.40 28.78
N ILE A 8 11.59 34.13 29.94
CA ILE A 8 11.67 32.83 30.61
C ILE A 8 10.91 31.76 29.81
N TYR A 9 9.73 32.08 29.28
CA TYR A 9 8.97 31.15 28.44
C TYR A 9 9.70 30.82 27.14
N PHE A 10 10.35 31.81 26.50
CA PHE A 10 11.13 31.56 25.29
C PHE A 10 12.35 30.65 25.54
N VAL A 11 13.05 30.84 26.66
CA VAL A 11 14.18 29.97 27.06
C VAL A 11 13.70 28.56 27.40
N LEU A 12 12.55 28.39 28.06
CA LEU A 12 11.98 27.08 28.35
C LEU A 12 11.53 26.32 27.10
N ILE A 13 10.97 27.02 26.10
CA ILE A 13 10.57 26.41 24.82
C ILE A 13 11.78 25.92 24.03
N VAL A 14 12.87 26.71 23.99
CA VAL A 14 14.12 26.30 23.32
C VAL A 14 14.80 25.15 24.07
N LEU A 15 14.75 25.13 25.41
CA LEU A 15 15.28 24.02 26.21
C LEU A 15 14.49 22.73 25.99
N PHE A 16 13.15 22.82 25.88
CA PHE A 16 12.28 21.67 25.61
C PHE A 16 12.49 21.13 24.18
N ALA A 17 12.68 22.01 23.20
CA ALA A 17 12.99 21.62 21.81
C ALA A 17 14.35 20.92 21.67
N LEU A 18 15.34 21.30 22.49
CA LEU A 18 16.66 20.65 22.51
C LEU A 18 16.66 19.31 23.25
N LEU A 19 15.77 19.11 24.22
CA LEU A 19 15.59 17.83 24.93
C LEU A 19 14.85 16.78 24.07
N VAL A 20 13.98 17.22 23.16
CA VAL A 20 13.29 16.32 22.21
C VAL A 20 14.21 15.80 21.11
N PHE A 21 15.39 16.40 20.92
CA PHE A 21 16.36 15.99 19.89
C PHE A 21 17.44 14.99 20.36
N CYS A 22 17.37 14.48 21.60
CA CYS A 22 18.44 13.66 22.18
C CYS A 22 17.95 12.41 22.93
N CYS A 23 17.17 11.55 22.26
CA CYS A 23 17.05 10.10 22.50
C CYS A 23 16.01 9.55 21.51
N GLY A 24 16.23 8.59 20.62
CA GLY A 24 17.36 7.74 20.30
C GLY A 24 16.90 6.82 19.16
N CYS A 25 17.80 6.50 18.23
CA CYS A 25 17.57 5.43 17.27
C CYS A 25 17.61 4.06 17.96
N THR A 26 16.96 3.10 17.31
CA THR A 26 17.05 1.62 17.42
C THR A 26 16.19 0.92 18.47
N GLY A 27 15.19 0.19 17.96
CA GLY A 27 15.01 -1.23 18.27
C GLY A 27 13.85 -1.60 19.18
N ASP A 28 12.68 -1.89 18.60
CA ASP A 28 12.04 -3.21 18.75
C ASP A 28 10.89 -3.36 17.72
N TYR A 29 11.09 -4.25 16.73
CA TYR A 29 9.97 -4.78 15.95
C TYR A 29 9.43 -5.96 16.75
N GLY A 30 8.34 -5.74 17.48
CA GLY A 30 7.79 -6.77 18.36
C GLY A 30 6.40 -6.42 18.87
N GLU A 31 5.40 -6.86 18.13
CA GLU A 31 4.10 -7.32 18.60
C GLU A 31 3.15 -6.37 19.37
N ASN A 32 1.97 -6.24 18.76
CA ASN A 32 0.65 -6.24 19.40
C ASN A 32 0.19 -4.99 20.16
N GLY A 33 -0.75 -4.29 19.53
CA GLY A 33 -1.93 -3.81 20.25
C GLY A 33 -2.36 -2.39 19.95
N LYS A 34 -3.31 -2.24 19.01
CA LYS A 34 -4.37 -1.22 19.03
C LYS A 34 -3.96 0.16 19.57
N GLU A 35 -3.16 0.92 18.82
CA GLU A 35 -2.99 2.35 19.10
C GLU A 35 -3.63 3.22 18.00
N ASN A 36 -4.74 3.84 18.41
CA ASN A 36 -5.39 5.06 17.93
C ASN A 36 -5.92 5.18 16.48
N LEU A 37 -7.24 4.96 16.39
CA LEU A 37 -8.15 5.28 15.27
C LEU A 37 -8.37 6.79 15.00
N ASN A 38 -7.46 7.70 15.34
CA ASN A 38 -7.77 9.14 15.19
C ASN A 38 -6.62 10.10 14.78
N GLU A 39 -5.47 9.61 14.30
CA GLU A 39 -4.43 10.53 13.77
C GLU A 39 -3.98 10.23 12.32
N SER A 40 -4.32 9.07 11.74
CA SER A 40 -4.05 8.74 10.32
C SER A 40 -5.21 9.03 9.36
N ALA A 41 -6.40 9.34 9.89
CA ALA A 41 -7.65 9.42 9.12
C ALA A 41 -7.71 10.46 7.98
N PRO A 42 -7.12 11.68 8.06
CA PRO A 42 -7.35 12.67 7.01
C PRO A 42 -6.61 12.34 5.70
N LYS A 43 -5.39 11.78 5.77
CA LYS A 43 -4.61 11.46 4.56
C LYS A 43 -5.18 10.26 3.80
N THR A 44 -5.58 9.22 4.52
CA THR A 44 -6.11 7.97 3.95
C THR A 44 -7.45 8.17 3.23
N ILE A 45 -8.31 9.06 3.73
CA ILE A 45 -9.63 9.33 3.13
C ILE A 45 -9.48 10.16 1.83
N GLU A 46 -8.57 11.14 1.81
CA GLU A 46 -8.29 11.95 0.62
C GLU A 46 -7.67 11.11 -0.51
N GLU A 47 -6.75 10.20 -0.17
CA GLU A 47 -6.12 9.29 -1.14
C GLU A 47 -7.11 8.23 -1.67
N GLN A 48 -7.97 7.65 -0.81
CA GLN A 48 -9.04 6.75 -1.27
C GLN A 48 -9.95 7.47 -2.28
N SER A 49 -10.34 8.71 -1.94
CA SER A 49 -11.15 9.57 -2.81
C SER A 49 -10.45 9.91 -4.13
N TYR A 50 -9.12 9.97 -4.16
CA TYR A 50 -8.39 10.18 -5.40
C TYR A 50 -8.56 9.02 -6.37
N TYR A 51 -8.20 7.79 -5.97
CA TYR A 51 -8.28 6.63 -6.87
C TYR A 51 -9.72 6.28 -7.28
N ASP A 52 -10.70 6.49 -6.39
CA ASP A 52 -12.12 6.35 -6.74
C ASP A 52 -12.52 7.38 -7.81
N ARG A 53 -12.10 8.65 -7.70
CA ARG A 53 -12.38 9.67 -8.73
C ARG A 53 -11.65 9.41 -10.05
N VAL A 54 -10.44 8.86 -10.02
CA VAL A 54 -9.71 8.51 -11.27
C VAL A 54 -10.49 7.48 -12.07
N VAL A 55 -10.99 6.42 -11.43
CA VAL A 55 -11.79 5.40 -12.15
C VAL A 55 -13.18 5.88 -12.54
N GLU A 56 -13.74 6.87 -11.85
CA GLU A 56 -14.99 7.53 -12.26
C GLU A 56 -14.79 8.42 -13.49
N ALA A 57 -13.65 9.11 -13.59
CA ALA A 57 -13.30 9.94 -14.74
C ALA A 57 -12.88 9.09 -15.95
N GLU A 58 -12.21 7.97 -15.72
CA GLU A 58 -11.68 7.08 -16.75
C GLU A 58 -12.15 5.63 -16.51
N PRO A 59 -13.46 5.35 -16.65
CA PRO A 59 -14.02 4.03 -16.35
C PRO A 59 -13.52 2.92 -17.27
N ASP A 60 -12.99 3.28 -18.44
CA ASP A 60 -12.49 2.36 -19.45
C ASP A 60 -10.95 2.22 -19.41
N ASN A 61 -10.28 2.86 -18.45
CA ASN A 61 -8.82 2.78 -18.30
C ASN A 61 -8.41 1.63 -17.37
N ALA A 62 -7.95 0.51 -17.94
CA ALA A 62 -7.48 -0.66 -17.18
C ALA A 62 -6.36 -0.32 -16.18
N THR A 63 -5.46 0.60 -16.52
CA THR A 63 -4.37 1.05 -15.65
C THR A 63 -4.92 1.78 -14.42
N ALA A 64 -5.92 2.65 -14.58
CA ALA A 64 -6.56 3.34 -13.47
C ALA A 64 -7.19 2.36 -12.47
N TRP A 65 -7.89 1.34 -12.97
CA TRP A 65 -8.45 0.27 -12.15
C TRP A 65 -7.37 -0.56 -11.45
N CYS A 66 -6.25 -0.83 -12.11
CA CYS A 66 -5.12 -1.54 -11.50
C CYS A 66 -4.50 -0.71 -10.36
N LEU A 67 -4.23 0.58 -10.57
CA LEU A 67 -3.68 1.49 -9.55
C LEU A 67 -4.62 1.59 -8.34
N ARG A 68 -5.92 1.70 -8.58
CA ARG A 68 -6.94 1.64 -7.52
C ARG A 68 -6.85 0.34 -6.74
N GLY A 69 -6.78 -0.79 -7.43
CA GLY A 69 -6.67 -2.11 -6.81
C GLY A 69 -5.42 -2.26 -5.94
N MET A 70 -4.28 -1.76 -6.41
CA MET A 70 -3.04 -1.72 -5.63
C MET A 70 -3.19 -0.92 -4.35
N TYR A 71 -3.77 0.29 -4.44
CA TYR A 71 -3.98 1.14 -3.27
C TYR A 71 -4.86 0.44 -2.22
N TYR A 72 -5.95 -0.21 -2.66
CA TYR A 72 -6.80 -0.98 -1.75
C TYR A 72 -6.08 -2.20 -1.14
N ASN A 73 -5.24 -2.90 -1.91
CA ASN A 73 -4.49 -4.06 -1.43
C ASN A 73 -3.43 -3.66 -0.40
N ASN A 74 -2.60 -2.68 -0.76
CA ASN A 74 -1.40 -2.33 -0.04
C ASN A 74 -1.72 -1.35 1.10
N ASN A 75 -2.39 -0.24 0.82
CA ASN A 75 -2.52 0.84 1.79
C ASN A 75 -3.69 0.62 2.75
N LEU A 76 -4.73 -0.11 2.32
CA LEU A 76 -5.98 -0.27 3.08
C LEU A 76 -6.27 -1.71 3.53
N ASN A 77 -5.51 -2.71 3.07
CA ASN A 77 -5.81 -4.13 3.29
C ASN A 77 -7.27 -4.53 2.96
N ARG A 78 -7.89 -3.79 2.02
CA ARG A 78 -9.26 -3.98 1.56
C ARG A 78 -9.28 -4.89 0.34
N TYR A 79 -8.98 -6.16 0.57
CA TYR A 79 -8.77 -7.14 -0.50
C TYR A 79 -10.00 -7.37 -1.39
N LYS A 80 -11.21 -7.17 -0.87
CA LYS A 80 -12.45 -7.32 -1.67
C LYS A 80 -12.56 -6.23 -2.74
N GLU A 81 -12.28 -4.99 -2.38
CA GLU A 81 -12.27 -3.84 -3.28
C GLU A 81 -11.08 -3.89 -4.23
N ALA A 82 -9.94 -4.37 -3.75
CA ALA A 82 -8.76 -4.64 -4.57
C ALA A 82 -9.06 -5.67 -5.67
N LEU A 83 -9.66 -6.82 -5.31
CA LEU A 83 -10.07 -7.85 -6.28
C LEU A 83 -11.05 -7.31 -7.31
N LYS A 84 -12.08 -6.57 -6.90
CA LYS A 84 -13.03 -5.95 -7.84
C LYS A 84 -12.32 -5.04 -8.83
N SER A 85 -11.32 -4.30 -8.39
CA SER A 85 -10.58 -3.37 -9.25
C SER A 85 -9.65 -4.12 -10.20
N ALA A 86 -8.96 -5.17 -9.74
CA ALA A 86 -8.15 -6.05 -10.58
C ALA A 86 -9.01 -6.79 -11.63
N ASP A 87 -10.17 -7.32 -11.22
CA ASP A 87 -11.12 -7.97 -12.12
C ASP A 87 -11.64 -6.99 -13.17
N LYS A 88 -11.92 -5.73 -12.81
CA LYS A 88 -12.35 -4.71 -13.76
C LYS A 88 -11.23 -4.33 -14.75
N ALA A 89 -9.99 -4.22 -14.27
CA ALA A 89 -8.84 -3.99 -15.14
C ALA A 89 -8.66 -5.14 -16.17
N ILE A 90 -8.83 -6.40 -15.73
CA ILE A 90 -8.78 -7.58 -16.59
C ILE A 90 -9.95 -7.62 -17.59
N GLU A 91 -11.16 -7.20 -17.17
CA GLU A 91 -12.32 -7.11 -18.07
C GLU A 91 -12.09 -6.12 -19.20
N LEU A 92 -11.44 -4.98 -18.90
CA LEU A 92 -11.14 -3.92 -19.87
C LEU A 92 -9.98 -4.29 -20.80
N SER A 93 -8.94 -4.93 -20.26
CA SER A 93 -7.78 -5.40 -21.02
C SER A 93 -7.31 -6.75 -20.48
N PRO A 94 -7.81 -7.86 -21.06
CA PRO A 94 -7.42 -9.22 -20.65
C PRO A 94 -5.92 -9.48 -20.80
N GLU A 95 -5.25 -8.82 -21.73
CA GLU A 95 -3.81 -8.90 -21.98
C GLU A 95 -2.97 -8.07 -21.01
N TYR A 96 -3.58 -7.29 -20.12
CA TYR A 96 -2.85 -6.47 -19.16
C TYR A 96 -2.26 -7.32 -18.03
N GLY A 97 -1.06 -7.86 -18.27
CA GLY A 97 -0.37 -8.78 -17.35
C GLY A 97 -0.22 -8.26 -15.92
N LEU A 98 -0.10 -6.94 -15.72
CA LEU A 98 -0.02 -6.32 -14.39
C LEU A 98 -1.32 -6.49 -13.59
N ALA A 99 -2.48 -6.46 -14.22
CA ALA A 99 -3.74 -6.69 -13.53
C ALA A 99 -3.87 -8.13 -13.04
N TRP A 100 -3.36 -9.10 -13.82
CA TRP A 100 -3.27 -10.50 -13.41
C TRP A 100 -2.26 -10.72 -12.28
N LEU A 101 -1.10 -10.06 -12.36
CA LEU A 101 -0.07 -10.09 -11.31
C LEU A 101 -0.65 -9.53 -10.00
N LEU A 102 -1.33 -8.38 -10.05
CA LEU A 102 -2.01 -7.77 -8.90
C LEU A 102 -3.05 -8.71 -8.31
N LYS A 103 -3.89 -9.32 -9.16
CA LYS A 103 -4.88 -10.30 -8.72
C LYS A 103 -4.24 -11.48 -7.99
N GLY A 104 -3.12 -11.98 -8.50
CA GLY A 104 -2.32 -13.03 -7.85
C GLY A 104 -1.88 -12.63 -6.44
N TYR A 105 -1.29 -11.44 -6.28
CA TYR A 105 -0.89 -10.93 -4.96
C TYR A 105 -2.07 -10.77 -3.99
N ILE A 106 -3.20 -10.23 -4.45
CA ILE A 106 -4.38 -10.10 -3.59
C ILE A 106 -4.92 -11.47 -3.16
N LEU A 107 -4.85 -12.46 -4.06
CA LEU A 107 -5.26 -13.83 -3.75
C LEU A 107 -4.32 -14.51 -2.75
N LEU A 108 -3.01 -14.28 -2.86
CA LEU A 108 -2.06 -14.73 -1.84
C LEU A 108 -2.34 -14.09 -0.47
N ASN A 109 -2.59 -12.78 -0.43
CA ASN A 109 -2.95 -12.07 0.80
C ASN A 109 -4.24 -12.58 1.46
N THR A 110 -5.15 -13.16 0.66
CA THR A 110 -6.38 -13.77 1.15
C THR A 110 -6.29 -15.29 1.37
N GLY A 111 -5.09 -15.87 1.20
CA GLY A 111 -4.81 -17.30 1.41
C GLY A 111 -5.28 -18.21 0.28
N ASN A 112 -5.67 -17.66 -0.87
CA ASN A 112 -6.18 -18.43 -2.00
C ASN A 112 -5.07 -18.76 -3.01
N ILE A 113 -4.11 -19.58 -2.56
CA ILE A 113 -2.87 -19.89 -3.28
C ILE A 113 -3.15 -20.49 -4.67
N SER A 114 -4.06 -21.47 -4.76
CA SER A 114 -4.37 -22.13 -6.04
C SER A 114 -4.88 -21.16 -7.12
N ARG A 115 -5.69 -20.16 -6.75
CA ARG A 115 -6.14 -19.14 -7.71
C ARG A 115 -5.07 -18.09 -8.00
N ALA A 116 -4.16 -17.85 -7.06
CA ALA A 116 -3.05 -16.95 -7.25
C ALA A 116 -2.09 -17.50 -8.31
N GLU A 117 -1.71 -18.78 -8.22
CA GLU A 117 -0.87 -19.47 -9.21
C GLU A 117 -1.43 -19.33 -10.63
N SER A 118 -2.72 -19.62 -10.82
CA SER A 118 -3.38 -19.43 -12.12
C SER A 118 -3.36 -17.97 -12.59
N SER A 119 -3.45 -17.00 -11.68
CA SER A 119 -3.36 -15.58 -12.03
C SER A 119 -1.94 -15.19 -12.44
N PHE A 120 -0.91 -15.73 -11.79
CA PHE A 120 0.49 -15.51 -12.17
C PHE A 120 0.87 -16.20 -13.49
N GLU A 121 0.32 -17.39 -13.75
CA GLU A 121 0.46 -18.05 -15.05
C GLU A 121 -0.12 -17.18 -16.17
N ASN A 122 -1.30 -16.61 -15.97
CA ASN A 122 -1.88 -15.67 -16.94
C ASN A 122 -1.00 -14.42 -17.09
N ALA A 123 -0.54 -13.82 -15.98
CA ALA A 123 0.33 -12.64 -16.02
C ALA A 123 1.59 -12.88 -16.87
N THR A 124 2.27 -14.01 -16.63
CA THR A 124 3.49 -14.39 -17.35
C THR A 124 3.24 -14.86 -18.78
N SER A 125 2.05 -15.36 -19.09
CA SER A 125 1.66 -15.70 -20.46
C SER A 125 1.52 -14.46 -21.35
N TYR A 126 0.99 -13.36 -20.78
CA TYR A 126 0.81 -12.09 -21.50
C TYR A 126 2.08 -11.24 -21.49
N ASN A 127 2.80 -11.22 -20.37
CA ASN A 127 4.10 -10.56 -20.26
C ASN A 127 5.10 -11.48 -19.53
N PRO A 128 5.96 -12.20 -20.27
CA PRO A 128 6.95 -13.11 -19.70
C PRO A 128 7.97 -12.45 -18.76
N GLU A 129 8.21 -11.14 -18.89
CA GLU A 129 9.12 -10.38 -18.01
C GLU A 129 8.57 -10.31 -16.58
N LEU A 130 7.24 -10.45 -16.42
CA LEU A 130 6.61 -10.45 -15.10
C LEU A 130 7.03 -11.63 -14.21
N LYS A 131 7.67 -12.66 -14.80
CA LYS A 131 8.11 -13.84 -14.07
C LYS A 131 9.09 -13.51 -12.94
N GLU A 132 9.87 -12.45 -13.09
CA GLU A 132 10.78 -11.95 -12.04
C GLU A 132 10.02 -11.46 -10.80
N TYR A 133 8.79 -10.98 -10.97
CA TYR A 133 7.94 -10.47 -9.89
C TYR A 133 6.94 -11.50 -9.36
N VAL A 134 6.98 -12.76 -9.82
CA VAL A 134 6.12 -13.81 -9.26
C VAL A 134 6.83 -14.44 -8.04
N PRO A 135 6.28 -14.31 -6.82
CA PRO A 135 6.89 -14.93 -5.65
C PRO A 135 6.70 -16.45 -5.67
N ASP A 136 7.64 -17.19 -5.06
CA ASP A 136 7.38 -18.60 -4.73
C ASP A 136 6.32 -18.65 -3.63
N ALA A 137 5.19 -19.32 -3.90
CA ALA A 137 4.07 -19.42 -2.98
C ALA A 137 4.44 -20.08 -1.64
N LYS A 138 5.53 -20.87 -1.58
CA LYS A 138 6.00 -21.52 -0.35
C LYS A 138 6.70 -20.56 0.61
N ASP A 139 7.32 -19.53 0.07
CA ASP A 139 8.10 -18.54 0.82
C ASP A 139 7.34 -17.21 0.98
N TYR A 140 6.14 -17.11 0.40
CA TYR A 140 5.32 -15.91 0.47
C TYR A 140 4.79 -15.66 1.87
N SER A 141 5.16 -14.52 2.44
CA SER A 141 4.55 -13.96 3.65
C SER A 141 3.82 -12.65 3.30
N PRO A 142 2.52 -12.51 3.61
CA PRO A 142 1.79 -11.25 3.39
C PRO A 142 2.37 -10.08 4.19
N GLU A 143 3.07 -10.38 5.29
CA GLU A 143 3.62 -9.40 6.22
C GLU A 143 5.05 -8.98 5.87
N SER A 144 5.72 -9.66 4.91
CA SER A 144 7.04 -9.22 4.47
C SER A 144 6.93 -7.94 3.64
N SER A 145 7.82 -6.98 3.90
CA SER A 145 7.92 -5.71 3.18
C SER A 145 8.07 -5.87 1.66
N ASP A 146 8.49 -7.04 1.22
CA ASP A 146 8.83 -7.33 -0.16
C ASP A 146 7.60 -7.40 -1.06
N SER A 147 6.46 -7.90 -0.54
CA SER A 147 5.19 -7.94 -1.28
C SER A 147 4.70 -6.56 -1.70
N PHE A 148 5.00 -5.54 -0.90
CA PHE A 148 4.66 -4.15 -1.19
C PHE A 148 5.56 -3.55 -2.27
N CYS A 149 6.88 -3.76 -2.16
CA CYS A 149 7.86 -3.14 -3.04
C CYS A 149 7.89 -3.74 -4.44
N LEU A 150 7.70 -5.07 -4.56
CA LEU A 150 7.85 -5.80 -5.82
C LEU A 150 6.89 -5.33 -6.91
N PHE A 151 5.68 -4.91 -6.56
CA PHE A 151 4.71 -4.44 -7.56
C PHE A 151 4.97 -2.98 -7.99
N TYR A 152 5.43 -2.11 -7.08
CA TYR A 152 5.77 -0.72 -7.43
C TYR A 152 6.96 -0.67 -8.40
N SER A 153 7.95 -1.57 -8.24
CA SER A 153 9.10 -1.65 -9.15
C SER A 153 8.75 -2.06 -10.59
N VAL A 154 7.52 -2.50 -10.87
CA VAL A 154 7.08 -2.87 -12.22
C VAL A 154 6.40 -1.71 -12.96
N LEU A 155 6.01 -0.65 -12.24
CA LEU A 155 5.31 0.50 -12.81
C LEU A 155 6.20 1.69 -13.14
N ASP A 156 7.48 1.65 -12.72
CA ASP A 156 8.54 2.61 -13.07
C ASP A 156 9.25 2.19 -14.37
#